data_AF-A0A0P1AQK0-F1
#
_entry.id   AF-A0A0P1AQK0-F1
#
_cell.length_a   1.000
_cell.length_b   1.000
_cell.length_c   1.000
_cell.angle_alpha   90.00
_cell.angle_beta   90.00
_cell.angle_gamma   90.00
#
_symmetry.space_group_name_H-M   'P 1'
#
loop_
_entity.id
_entity.type
_entity.pdbx_description
1 polymer ?
#
loop_
_entity_poly.entity_id
_entity_poly.type
_entity_poly.pdbx_seq_one_letter_code
_entity_poly.pdbx_strand_id
1 'polypeptide(L)'
;MGNSWSEDRRLKSTISYTTFYSQFRQNVANVSFHQDSSSDMEQMVLTMVQENPKLLMLHENVPVARLGHHEVDATGQNVPATIEEHILQGLCMNPLSTSDSLNRVIQQLITRLQDDESLWIIGKYPRAAQLFSSQMYNVTTSIRMYQLHHQYLQVATIVGKVALHDTFYDTKCNRLQEVFNLYQMYLDMTQHNHNGTRSSVLFDQKLTQEMLDLLKTQQKLERTLALPTGVLIGTSLIKTLQNLMMLHAVNQHALRLAVDCAEQFSVPPRQFWWILLRTFSRTNQWENIMTLIQFGRPPIGYVPIVEMMLDNQKQEDVLKLVPFIHDEDERNQVIALLVKEEEETE
;
A
#
# COMPACT_ATOMS: atom_id res chain seq x y z
N MET A 1 -3.49 -19.18 -42.25
CA MET A 1 -2.88 -19.22 -40.90
C MET A 1 -1.80 -18.16 -40.86
N GLY A 2 -1.92 -17.17 -39.97
CA GLY A 2 -0.95 -16.08 -39.85
C GLY A 2 -1.61 -14.77 -39.44
N ASN A 3 -1.81 -14.63 -38.13
CA ASN A 3 -2.20 -13.45 -37.33
C ASN A 3 -2.17 -12.08 -38.04
N SER A 4 -3.37 -11.52 -38.27
CA SER A 4 -3.59 -10.10 -38.62
C SER A 4 -4.76 -9.51 -37.81
N TRP A 5 -5.02 -10.02 -36.61
CA TRP A 5 -6.23 -9.72 -35.81
C TRP A 5 -5.93 -9.23 -34.38
N SER A 6 -4.75 -8.65 -34.13
CA SER A 6 -4.38 -8.27 -32.75
C SER A 6 -3.83 -6.86 -32.55
N GLU A 7 -3.62 -6.08 -33.61
CA GLU A 7 -3.02 -4.73 -33.47
C GLU A 7 -4.01 -3.58 -33.70
N ASP A 8 -5.11 -3.79 -34.45
CA ASP A 8 -6.04 -2.71 -34.82
C ASP A 8 -7.03 -2.26 -33.72
N ARG A 9 -7.06 -2.90 -32.55
CA ARG A 9 -7.94 -2.50 -31.43
C ARG A 9 -7.29 -1.59 -30.38
N ARG A 10 -6.04 -1.14 -30.59
CA ARG A 10 -5.32 -0.28 -29.61
C ARG A 10 -5.47 1.23 -29.83
N LEU A 11 -6.27 1.67 -30.79
CA LEU A 11 -6.48 3.09 -31.10
C LEU A 11 -7.93 3.56 -30.90
N LYS A 12 -8.62 3.10 -29.85
CA LYS A 12 -9.86 3.74 -29.37
C LYS A 12 -9.48 4.71 -28.23
N SER A 13 -9.53 6.01 -28.55
CA SER A 13 -9.29 7.22 -27.73
C SER A 13 -8.73 7.00 -26.32
N THR A 14 -7.42 7.20 -26.15
CA THR A 14 -6.81 7.36 -24.82
C THR A 14 -7.24 8.71 -24.24
N ILE A 15 -8.41 8.75 -23.61
CA ILE A 15 -8.82 9.88 -22.78
C ILE A 15 -7.75 10.02 -21.67
N SER A 16 -7.18 11.22 -21.52
CA SER A 16 -6.26 11.50 -20.41
C SER A 16 -6.95 11.20 -19.08
N TYR A 17 -6.22 10.64 -18.10
CA TYR A 17 -6.78 10.32 -16.78
C TYR A 17 -7.51 11.52 -16.15
N THR A 18 -6.93 12.71 -16.29
CA THR A 18 -7.52 13.97 -15.80
C THR A 18 -8.84 14.29 -16.50
N THR A 19 -8.96 14.02 -17.80
CA THR A 19 -10.20 14.23 -18.57
C THR A 19 -11.28 13.24 -18.16
N PHE A 20 -10.90 11.97 -17.92
CA PHE A 20 -11.84 10.98 -17.40
C PHE A 20 -12.38 11.40 -16.03
N TYR A 21 -11.51 11.74 -15.08
CA TYR A 21 -11.95 12.07 -13.72
C TYR A 21 -12.69 13.41 -13.64
N SER A 22 -12.39 14.39 -14.50
CA SER A 22 -13.17 15.63 -14.58
C SER A 22 -14.59 15.40 -15.09
N GLN A 23 -14.76 14.59 -16.13
CA GLN A 23 -16.09 14.18 -16.62
C GLN A 23 -16.84 13.35 -15.59
N PHE A 24 -16.16 12.36 -14.99
CA PHE A 24 -16.77 11.49 -13.99
C PHE A 24 -17.26 12.29 -12.77
N ARG A 25 -16.50 13.28 -12.28
CA ARG A 25 -16.95 14.20 -11.22
C ARG A 25 -18.26 14.93 -11.53
N GLN A 26 -18.42 15.39 -12.76
CA GLN A 26 -19.66 16.06 -13.17
C GLN A 26 -20.84 15.09 -13.13
N ASN A 27 -20.62 13.84 -13.55
CA ASN A 27 -21.65 12.82 -13.59
C ASN A 27 -22.04 12.31 -12.20
N VAL A 28 -21.10 12.27 -11.25
CA VAL A 28 -21.38 11.88 -9.85
C VAL A 28 -22.40 12.79 -9.18
N ALA A 29 -22.49 14.06 -9.57
CA ALA A 29 -23.50 14.99 -9.03
C ALA A 29 -24.94 14.57 -9.38
N ASN A 30 -25.12 13.75 -10.42
CA ASN A 30 -26.43 13.29 -10.89
C ASN A 30 -26.80 11.91 -10.34
N VAL A 31 -25.92 11.26 -9.57
CA VAL A 31 -26.21 9.95 -8.96
C VAL A 31 -27.18 10.13 -7.80
N SER A 32 -28.27 9.37 -7.83
CA SER A 32 -29.34 9.41 -6.84
C SER A 32 -28.84 9.09 -5.44
N PHE A 33 -29.24 9.91 -4.47
CA PHE A 33 -28.95 9.69 -3.05
C PHE A 33 -30.25 9.32 -2.34
N HIS A 34 -30.34 8.08 -1.88
CA HIS A 34 -31.40 7.66 -0.96
C HIS A 34 -30.91 7.95 0.46
N GLN A 35 -31.45 9.00 1.08
CA GLN A 35 -31.05 9.44 2.40
C GLN A 35 -31.76 8.60 3.46
N ASP A 36 -31.12 7.53 3.90
CA ASP A 36 -31.60 6.76 5.06
C ASP A 36 -30.72 7.00 6.29
N SER A 37 -31.34 6.78 7.45
CA SER A 37 -31.05 7.28 8.79
C SER A 37 -29.59 7.20 9.30
N SER A 38 -29.30 7.93 10.39
CA SER A 38 -28.01 7.85 11.11
C SER A 38 -27.63 6.43 11.57
N SER A 39 -28.61 5.53 11.71
CA SER A 39 -28.40 4.11 12.07
C SER A 39 -27.67 3.35 10.97
N ASP A 40 -27.85 3.73 9.70
CA ASP A 40 -27.31 3.02 8.55
C ASP A 40 -25.81 3.32 8.37
N MET A 41 -25.37 4.51 8.79
CA MET A 41 -23.95 4.87 8.81
C MET A 41 -23.17 4.03 9.82
N GLU A 42 -23.71 3.80 11.02
CA GLU A 42 -23.05 2.97 12.03
C GLU A 42 -22.94 1.50 11.58
N GLN A 43 -23.99 0.95 10.96
CA GLN A 43 -23.97 -0.40 10.40
C GLN A 43 -22.97 -0.54 9.25
N MET A 44 -22.89 0.48 8.38
CA MET A 44 -21.93 0.49 7.27
C MET A 44 -20.49 0.56 7.79
N VAL A 45 -20.21 1.40 8.79
CA VAL A 45 -18.90 1.48 9.43
C VAL A 45 -18.55 0.14 10.11
N LEU A 46 -19.51 -0.49 10.79
CA LEU A 46 -19.31 -1.80 11.41
C LEU A 46 -18.94 -2.86 10.36
N THR A 47 -19.61 -2.85 9.21
CA THR A 47 -19.31 -3.75 8.09
C THR A 47 -17.89 -3.53 7.58
N MET A 48 -17.46 -2.27 7.42
CA MET A 48 -16.08 -1.93 7.01
C MET A 48 -15.01 -2.39 7.99
N VAL A 49 -15.31 -2.29 9.29
CA VAL A 49 -14.41 -2.72 10.36
C VAL A 49 -14.34 -4.25 10.44
N GLN A 50 -15.47 -4.95 10.29
CA GLN A 50 -15.52 -6.41 10.26
C GLN A 50 -14.76 -7.00 9.07
N GLU A 51 -14.80 -6.34 7.91
CA GLU A 51 -14.00 -6.73 6.74
C GLU A 51 -12.49 -6.45 6.89
N ASN A 52 -12.07 -5.72 7.93
CA ASN A 52 -10.67 -5.42 8.24
C ASN A 52 -10.31 -5.80 9.69
N PRO A 53 -10.25 -7.11 10.03
CA PRO A 53 -9.99 -7.55 11.41
C PRO A 53 -8.55 -7.29 11.90
N LYS A 54 -7.67 -6.71 11.08
CA LYS A 54 -6.26 -6.47 11.44
C LYS A 54 -6.07 -5.16 12.20
N LEU A 55 -6.61 -5.05 13.41
CA LEU A 55 -6.20 -4.02 14.37
C LEU A 55 -6.20 -4.50 15.83
N LEU A 56 -5.93 -5.80 16.06
CA LEU A 56 -5.64 -6.32 17.39
C LEU A 56 -4.55 -7.38 17.27
N MET A 57 -3.29 -7.01 17.53
CA MET A 57 -2.31 -7.84 18.23
C MET A 57 -1.15 -6.95 18.72
N LEU A 58 -0.82 -7.15 19.99
CA LEU A 58 0.24 -6.52 20.78
C LEU A 58 1.62 -6.65 20.13
N HIS A 59 2.48 -5.61 20.23
CA HIS A 59 3.70 -5.63 21.05
C HIS A 59 4.55 -4.35 20.90
N GLU A 60 5.15 -3.99 22.04
CA GLU A 60 6.25 -3.05 22.31
C GLU A 60 6.23 -1.67 21.63
N ASN A 61 5.92 -0.66 22.44
CA ASN A 61 6.39 0.70 22.22
C ASN A 61 7.92 0.68 22.14
N VAL A 62 8.47 0.60 20.93
CA VAL A 62 9.88 0.90 20.68
C VAL A 62 9.96 2.41 20.54
N PRO A 63 10.40 3.17 21.58
CA PRO A 63 10.64 4.59 21.41
C PRO A 63 11.73 4.74 20.34
N VAL A 64 11.37 5.34 19.22
CA VAL A 64 12.37 5.93 18.33
C VAL A 64 12.88 7.14 19.09
N ALA A 65 14.03 6.99 19.74
CA ALA A 65 14.79 8.15 20.19
C ALA A 65 14.88 9.07 18.98
N ARG A 66 14.41 10.32 19.15
CA ARG A 66 14.54 11.36 18.11
C ARG A 66 15.95 11.25 17.55
N LEU A 67 16.04 11.17 16.21
CA LEU A 67 17.26 11.39 15.45
C LEU A 67 17.77 12.79 15.81
N GLY A 68 18.40 12.91 16.96
CA GLY A 68 19.27 14.02 17.27
C GLY A 68 20.42 13.90 16.30
N HIS A 69 20.76 15.00 15.66
CA HIS A 69 22.08 15.24 15.10
C HIS A 69 23.12 15.16 16.24
N HIS A 70 23.36 13.96 16.75
CA HIS A 70 24.67 13.66 17.29
C HIS A 70 25.47 13.18 16.11
N GLU A 71 26.12 14.14 15.46
CA GLU A 71 27.47 13.92 14.95
C GLU A 71 28.24 13.26 16.10
N VAL A 72 28.21 11.93 16.14
CA VAL A 72 29.27 11.20 16.83
C VAL A 72 30.45 11.44 15.92
N ASP A 73 31.34 12.32 16.35
CA ASP A 73 32.65 12.54 15.76
C ASP A 73 33.25 11.16 15.46
N ALA A 74 33.13 10.74 14.20
CA ALA A 74 33.84 9.61 13.64
C ALA A 74 35.30 10.01 13.44
N THR A 75 35.92 10.50 14.51
CA THR A 75 37.36 10.43 14.63
C THR A 75 37.67 8.97 14.89
N GLY A 76 38.37 8.34 13.95
CA GLY A 76 38.86 6.97 14.07
C GLY A 76 39.81 6.83 15.25
N GLN A 77 39.27 6.78 16.47
CA GLN A 77 40.00 6.30 17.62
C GLN A 77 40.09 4.79 17.50
N ASN A 78 41.30 4.34 17.16
CA ASN A 78 41.78 2.98 17.27
C ASN A 78 41.27 2.35 18.59
N VAL A 79 40.15 1.61 18.52
CA VAL A 79 39.83 0.64 19.56
C VAL A 79 40.93 -0.42 19.46
N PRO A 80 41.77 -0.62 20.49
CA PRO A 80 42.78 -1.67 20.46
C PRO A 80 42.07 -3.00 20.29
N ALA A 81 42.46 -3.74 19.24
CA ALA A 81 41.80 -4.98 18.86
C ALA A 81 41.78 -5.96 20.05
N THR A 82 40.61 -6.17 20.62
CA THR A 82 40.42 -7.04 21.79
C THR A 82 40.68 -8.48 21.39
N ILE A 83 41.00 -9.33 22.37
CA ILE A 83 41.21 -10.77 22.11
C ILE A 83 39.93 -11.37 21.51
N GLU A 84 38.78 -10.89 21.98
CA GLU A 84 37.45 -11.25 21.54
C GLU A 84 37.18 -10.83 20.08
N GLU A 85 37.65 -9.66 19.64
CA GLU A 85 37.55 -9.24 18.23
C GLU A 85 38.34 -10.20 17.32
N HIS A 86 39.56 -10.58 17.70
CA HIS A 86 40.36 -11.51 16.91
C HIS A 86 39.72 -12.90 16.84
N ILE A 87 39.13 -13.37 17.94
CA ILE A 87 38.37 -14.63 17.96
C ILE A 87 37.14 -14.51 17.05
N LEU A 88 36.39 -13.41 17.14
CA LEU A 88 35.21 -13.16 16.31
C LEU A 88 35.58 -13.13 14.81
N GLN A 89 36.68 -12.46 14.46
CA GLN A 89 37.21 -12.44 13.10
C GLN A 89 37.51 -13.87 12.60
N GLY A 90 38.26 -14.66 13.38
CA GLY A 90 38.60 -16.04 13.03
C GLY A 90 37.36 -16.92 12.83
N LEU A 91 36.36 -16.78 13.69
CA LEU A 91 35.10 -17.51 13.58
C LEU A 91 34.25 -17.06 12.38
N CYS A 92 34.26 -15.77 12.05
CA CYS A 92 33.53 -15.25 10.90
C CYS A 92 34.13 -15.73 9.56
N MET A 93 35.47 -15.83 9.49
CA MET A 93 36.18 -16.28 8.29
C MET A 93 36.11 -17.81 8.08
N ASN A 94 35.85 -18.58 9.12
CA ASN A 94 35.74 -20.04 9.01
C ASN A 94 34.28 -20.47 8.70
N PRO A 95 33.98 -21.02 7.51
CA PRO A 95 32.63 -21.43 7.14
C PRO A 95 32.07 -22.55 8.02
N LEU A 96 32.94 -23.36 8.65
CA LEU A 96 32.55 -24.47 9.53
C LEU A 96 32.21 -24.02 10.96
N SER A 97 32.45 -22.76 11.32
CA SER A 97 32.11 -22.26 12.65
C SER A 97 30.60 -22.30 12.91
N THR A 98 30.22 -22.73 14.11
CA THR A 98 28.81 -22.87 14.51
C THR A 98 28.22 -21.54 14.96
N SER A 99 26.91 -21.37 14.75
CA SER A 99 26.14 -20.21 15.24
C SER A 99 26.32 -19.99 16.74
N ASP A 100 26.37 -21.06 17.54
CA ASP A 100 26.54 -20.99 18.98
C ASP A 100 27.91 -20.45 19.41
N SER A 101 28.97 -20.82 18.68
CA SER A 101 30.32 -20.32 18.96
C SER A 101 30.43 -18.82 18.71
N LEU A 102 29.81 -18.34 17.62
CA LEU A 102 29.71 -16.91 17.31
C LEU A 102 28.88 -16.16 18.35
N ASN A 103 27.72 -16.69 18.73
CA ASN A 103 26.86 -16.05 19.73
C ASN A 103 27.55 -15.92 21.09
N ARG A 104 28.26 -16.95 21.56
CA ARG A 104 29.01 -16.88 22.84
C ARG A 104 30.02 -15.74 22.85
N VAL A 105 30.77 -15.56 21.76
CA VAL A 105 31.76 -14.48 21.65
C VAL A 105 31.08 -13.11 21.56
N ILE A 106 29.95 -13.02 20.84
CA ILE A 106 29.14 -11.80 20.78
C ILE A 106 28.61 -11.41 22.17
N GLN A 107 28.10 -12.35 22.97
CA GLN A 107 27.65 -12.06 24.34
C GLN A 107 28.81 -11.64 25.25
N GLN A 108 30.00 -12.24 25.09
CA GLN A 108 31.19 -11.82 25.81
C GLN A 108 31.63 -10.39 25.45
N LEU A 109 31.52 -10.00 24.18
CA LEU A 109 31.79 -8.63 23.73
C LEU A 109 30.80 -7.63 24.34
N ILE A 110 29.50 -7.94 24.29
CA ILE A 110 28.44 -7.06 24.84
C ILE A 110 28.58 -6.89 26.35
N THR A 111 28.98 -7.94 27.08
CA THR A 111 29.13 -7.85 28.53
C THR A 111 30.41 -7.13 28.99
N ARG A 112 31.43 -7.04 28.13
CA ARG A 112 32.75 -6.49 28.49
C ARG A 112 32.97 -5.06 28.01
N LEU A 113 32.37 -4.68 26.88
CA LEU A 113 32.54 -3.38 26.25
C LEU A 113 31.33 -2.48 26.48
N GLN A 114 31.49 -1.18 26.25
CA GLN A 114 30.35 -0.27 26.20
C GLN A 114 29.48 -0.57 24.97
N ASP A 115 28.18 -0.27 25.07
CA ASP A 115 27.17 -0.66 24.07
C ASP A 115 27.62 -0.30 22.63
N ASP A 116 27.97 0.95 22.35
CA ASP A 116 28.35 1.39 21.00
C ASP A 116 29.65 0.77 20.49
N GLU A 117 30.65 0.52 21.35
CA GLU A 117 31.92 -0.11 20.96
C GLU A 117 31.70 -1.58 20.56
N SER A 118 30.91 -2.31 21.35
CA SER A 118 30.57 -3.70 21.06
C SER A 118 29.80 -3.82 19.73
N LEU A 119 28.84 -2.93 19.47
CA LEU A 119 28.06 -2.90 18.24
C LEU A 119 28.91 -2.52 17.03
N TRP A 120 29.87 -1.61 17.20
CA TRP A 120 30.80 -1.28 16.14
C TRP A 120 31.64 -2.50 15.74
N ILE A 121 32.18 -3.26 16.71
CA ILE A 121 32.96 -4.47 16.43
C ILE A 121 32.10 -5.55 15.76
N ILE A 122 30.87 -5.79 16.26
CA ILE A 122 29.97 -6.81 15.70
C ILE A 122 29.58 -6.44 14.26
N GLY A 123 29.23 -5.18 14.00
CA GLY A 123 28.81 -4.69 12.69
C GLY A 123 29.89 -4.74 11.61
N LYS A 124 31.18 -4.76 12.01
CA LYS A 124 32.33 -4.89 11.11
C LYS A 124 32.32 -6.24 10.36
N TYR A 125 31.74 -7.28 10.95
CA TYR A 125 31.71 -8.63 10.38
C TYR A 125 30.28 -9.00 9.94
N PRO A 126 29.98 -9.10 8.62
CA PRO A 126 28.61 -9.30 8.13
C PRO A 126 27.90 -10.54 8.71
N ARG A 127 28.64 -11.64 8.89
CA ARG A 127 28.10 -12.89 9.46
C ARG A 127 27.73 -12.74 10.93
N ALA A 128 28.53 -12.00 11.71
CA ALA A 128 28.23 -11.70 13.10
C ALA A 128 27.04 -10.72 13.20
N ALA A 129 27.02 -9.68 12.38
CA ALA A 129 25.93 -8.70 12.32
C ALA A 129 24.57 -9.36 11.99
N GLN A 130 24.53 -10.25 11.00
CA GLN A 130 23.30 -10.99 10.64
C GLN A 130 22.83 -11.88 11.77
N LEU A 131 23.75 -12.65 12.38
CA LEU A 131 23.43 -13.54 13.50
C LEU A 131 22.94 -12.73 14.71
N PHE A 132 23.61 -11.62 15.02
CA PHE A 132 23.22 -10.69 16.08
C PHE A 132 21.82 -10.13 15.83
N SER A 133 21.52 -9.62 14.63
CA SER A 133 20.19 -9.12 14.28
C SER A 133 19.10 -10.20 14.30
N SER A 134 19.44 -11.46 14.02
CA SER A 134 18.48 -12.57 14.06
C SER A 134 18.17 -13.05 15.48
N GLN A 135 19.11 -12.90 16.41
CA GLN A 135 19.02 -13.41 17.78
C GLN A 135 18.56 -12.36 18.79
N MET A 136 18.83 -11.08 18.52
CA MET A 136 18.40 -10.01 19.39
C MET A 136 16.93 -9.69 19.17
N TYR A 137 16.12 -9.86 20.22
CA TYR A 137 14.74 -9.39 20.28
C TYR A 137 14.63 -7.86 20.21
N ASN A 138 15.71 -7.13 20.54
CA ASN A 138 15.71 -5.67 20.54
C ASN A 138 16.09 -5.09 19.17
N VAL A 139 15.07 -4.63 18.45
CA VAL A 139 15.19 -3.98 17.15
C VAL A 139 16.03 -2.70 17.21
N THR A 140 15.99 -1.97 18.33
CA THR A 140 16.71 -0.70 18.55
C THR A 140 18.22 -0.88 18.47
N THR A 141 18.72 -1.94 19.10
CA THR A 141 20.16 -2.27 19.14
C THR A 141 20.67 -2.65 17.74
N SER A 142 19.85 -3.37 16.97
CA SER A 142 20.17 -3.70 15.58
C SER A 142 20.20 -2.45 14.69
N ILE A 143 19.24 -1.53 14.86
CA ILE A 143 19.24 -0.23 14.16
C ILE A 143 20.54 0.54 14.46
N ARG A 144 20.90 0.65 15.74
CA ARG A 144 22.11 1.37 16.17
C ARG A 144 23.38 0.78 15.55
N MET A 145 23.52 -0.54 15.55
CA MET A 145 24.65 -1.24 14.92
C MET A 145 24.78 -0.89 13.43
N TYR A 146 23.69 -0.98 12.66
CA TYR A 146 23.74 -0.69 11.21
C TYR A 146 23.97 0.80 10.92
N GLN A 147 23.51 1.70 11.80
CA GLN A 147 23.79 3.13 11.70
C GLN A 147 25.28 3.45 11.88
N LEU A 148 25.95 2.83 12.86
CA LEU A 148 27.38 3.00 13.09
C LEU A 148 28.25 2.60 11.88
N HIS A 149 27.74 1.72 11.02
CA HIS A 149 28.41 1.25 9.80
C HIS A 149 27.87 1.92 8.52
N HIS A 150 27.06 2.98 8.64
CA HIS A 150 26.44 3.67 7.50
C HIS A 150 25.64 2.76 6.56
N GLN A 151 25.10 1.65 7.08
CA GLN A 151 24.30 0.69 6.30
C GLN A 151 22.83 1.11 6.24
N TYR A 152 22.57 2.30 5.68
CA TYR A 152 21.24 2.95 5.71
C TYR A 152 20.11 2.11 5.10
N LEU A 153 20.38 1.27 4.09
CA LEU A 153 19.37 0.39 3.51
C LEU A 153 18.85 -0.67 4.50
N GLN A 154 19.73 -1.19 5.35
CA GLN A 154 19.33 -2.18 6.35
C GLN A 154 18.57 -1.54 7.49
N VAL A 155 18.99 -0.32 7.87
CA VAL A 155 18.23 0.50 8.82
C VAL A 155 16.84 0.79 8.26
N ALA A 156 16.72 1.26 7.02
CA ALA A 156 15.45 1.55 6.36
C ALA A 156 14.52 0.33 6.31
N THR A 157 15.07 -0.84 5.99
CA THR A 157 14.32 -2.10 5.96
C THR A 157 13.77 -2.46 7.35
N ILE A 158 14.58 -2.30 8.40
CA ILE A 158 14.16 -2.60 9.77
C ILE A 158 13.12 -1.60 10.23
N VAL A 159 13.37 -0.30 10.10
CA VAL A 159 12.44 0.76 10.50
C VAL A 159 11.12 0.66 9.74
N GLY A 160 11.16 0.36 8.45
CA GLY A 160 9.97 0.14 7.62
C GLY A 160 9.13 -1.05 8.08
N LYS A 161 9.77 -2.16 8.46
CA LYS A 161 9.06 -3.31 9.06
C LYS A 161 8.37 -2.94 10.36
N VAL A 162 9.04 -2.19 11.24
CA VAL A 162 8.42 -1.72 12.49
C VAL A 162 7.25 -0.78 12.21
N ALA A 163 7.40 0.13 11.25
CA ALA A 163 6.34 1.06 10.86
C ALA A 163 5.05 0.34 10.40
N LEU A 164 5.16 -0.81 9.74
CA LEU A 164 3.98 -1.59 9.33
C LEU A 164 3.14 -2.04 10.54
N HIS A 165 3.79 -2.38 11.64
CA HIS A 165 3.16 -2.86 12.88
C HIS A 165 2.73 -1.74 13.84
N ASP A 166 3.14 -0.49 13.60
CA ASP A 166 2.67 0.64 14.41
C ASP A 166 1.15 0.81 14.28
N THR A 167 0.49 0.87 15.44
CA THR A 167 -0.95 1.09 15.59
C THR A 167 -1.30 2.58 15.55
N PHE A 168 -0.42 3.43 16.07
CA PHE A 168 -0.64 4.87 16.13
C PHE A 168 -0.21 5.56 14.84
N TYR A 169 -1.10 6.39 14.30
CA TYR A 169 -0.87 7.15 13.07
C TYR A 169 0.42 7.98 13.11
N ASP A 170 0.63 8.74 14.19
CA ASP A 170 1.79 9.65 14.29
C ASP A 170 3.11 8.88 14.33
N THR A 171 3.17 7.80 15.11
CA THR A 171 4.36 6.93 15.19
C THR A 171 4.67 6.32 13.82
N LYS A 172 3.65 5.79 13.14
CA LYS A 172 3.78 5.22 11.79
C LYS A 172 4.30 6.24 10.78
N CYS A 173 3.73 7.45 10.78
CA CYS A 173 4.17 8.54 9.90
C CYS A 173 5.62 8.96 10.20
N ASN A 174 5.99 9.09 11.47
CA ASN A 174 7.34 9.46 11.87
C ASN A 174 8.38 8.42 11.41
N ARG A 175 8.08 7.12 11.57
CA ARG A 175 8.97 6.05 11.09
C ARG A 175 9.07 5.99 9.57
N LEU A 176 7.95 6.15 8.85
CA LEU A 176 8.00 6.18 7.39
C LEU A 176 8.77 7.41 6.87
N GLN A 177 8.65 8.55 7.56
CA GLN A 177 9.46 9.73 7.26
C GLN A 177 10.95 9.47 7.50
N GLU A 178 11.30 8.75 8.56
CA GLU A 178 12.67 8.30 8.82
C GLU A 178 13.17 7.35 7.72
N VAL A 179 12.37 6.37 7.27
CA VAL A 179 12.70 5.50 6.14
C VAL A 179 13.00 6.31 4.87
N PHE A 180 12.17 7.31 4.57
CA PHE A 180 12.39 8.21 3.44
C PHE A 180 13.74 8.94 3.56
N ASN A 181 14.04 9.47 4.75
CA ASN A 181 15.30 10.17 5.00
C ASN A 181 16.51 9.23 4.87
N LEU A 182 16.39 7.97 5.32
CA LEU A 182 17.46 6.97 5.20
C LEU A 182 17.74 6.60 3.74
N TYR A 183 16.69 6.49 2.91
CA TYR A 183 16.89 6.32 1.47
C TYR A 183 17.56 7.55 0.84
N GLN A 184 17.18 8.76 1.26
CA GLN A 184 17.82 9.99 0.79
C GLN A 184 19.32 10.01 1.14
N MET A 185 19.67 9.72 2.39
CA MET A 185 21.07 9.64 2.85
C MET A 185 21.88 8.62 2.03
N TYR A 186 21.31 7.45 1.75
CA TYR A 186 21.96 6.46 0.89
C TYR A 186 22.19 6.99 -0.54
N LEU A 187 21.17 7.64 -1.12
CA LEU A 187 21.25 8.19 -2.47
C LEU A 187 22.27 9.33 -2.59
N ASP A 188 22.44 10.13 -1.53
CA ASP A 188 23.41 11.23 -1.49
C ASP A 188 24.85 10.73 -1.36
N MET A 189 25.09 9.65 -0.60
CA MET A 189 26.42 9.02 -0.56
C MET A 189 26.81 8.30 -1.84
N THR A 190 25.84 7.82 -2.63
CA THR A 190 26.07 6.98 -3.81
C THR A 190 25.97 7.73 -5.13
N GLN A 191 25.99 9.07 -5.10
CA GLN A 191 25.77 9.95 -6.28
C GLN A 191 26.68 9.64 -7.49
N HIS A 192 27.83 9.02 -7.30
CA HIS A 192 28.80 8.71 -8.36
C HIS A 192 28.76 7.27 -8.89
N ASN A 193 27.84 6.41 -8.43
CA ASN A 193 27.82 4.99 -8.79
C ASN A 193 26.46 4.58 -9.39
N HIS A 194 26.41 4.42 -10.72
CA HIS A 194 25.21 3.96 -11.43
C HIS A 194 25.12 2.44 -11.43
N ASN A 195 24.56 1.89 -10.37
CA ASN A 195 24.20 0.46 -10.27
C ASN A 195 22.69 0.28 -10.14
N GLY A 196 22.16 -0.88 -10.53
CA GLY A 196 20.72 -1.22 -10.44
C GLY A 196 20.11 -1.09 -9.04
N THR A 197 20.94 -1.09 -7.99
CA THR A 197 20.53 -0.79 -6.62
C THR A 197 20.01 0.63 -6.46
N ARG A 198 20.58 1.63 -7.14
CA ARG A 198 20.14 3.04 -7.01
C ARG A 198 18.73 3.23 -7.55
N SER A 199 18.41 2.63 -8.69
CA SER A 199 17.05 2.66 -9.25
C SER A 199 16.02 1.99 -8.35
N SER A 200 16.39 0.88 -7.70
CA SER A 200 15.54 0.23 -6.70
C SER A 200 15.27 1.16 -5.52
N VAL A 201 16.30 1.82 -4.99
CA VAL A 201 16.16 2.71 -3.83
C VAL A 201 15.35 3.97 -4.18
N LEU A 202 15.52 4.54 -5.38
CA LEU A 202 14.66 5.65 -5.86
C LEU A 202 13.19 5.23 -5.94
N PHE A 203 12.93 4.00 -6.39
CA PHE A 203 11.59 3.45 -6.43
C PHE A 203 11.01 3.26 -5.01
N ASP A 204 11.77 2.65 -4.09
CA ASP A 204 11.35 2.43 -2.71
C ASP A 204 11.12 3.75 -1.95
N GLN A 205 11.96 4.76 -2.20
CA GLN A 205 11.80 6.11 -1.67
C GLN A 205 10.49 6.74 -2.15
N LYS A 206 10.20 6.64 -3.46
CA LYS A 206 8.96 7.16 -4.02
C LYS A 206 7.73 6.45 -3.46
N LEU A 207 7.78 5.12 -3.32
CA LEU A 207 6.69 4.36 -2.70
C LEU A 207 6.47 4.75 -1.23
N THR A 208 7.55 5.00 -0.49
CA THR A 208 7.46 5.47 0.90
C THR A 208 6.78 6.83 1.00
N GLN A 209 7.11 7.74 0.08
CA GLN A 209 6.45 9.04 -0.03
C GLN A 209 4.96 8.89 -0.39
N GLU A 210 4.61 8.07 -1.39
CA GLU A 210 3.21 7.83 -1.76
C GLU A 210 2.41 7.22 -0.59
N MET A 211 3.01 6.34 0.21
CA MET A 211 2.39 5.78 1.42
C MET A 211 2.14 6.86 2.49
N LEU A 212 3.10 7.76 2.72
CA LEU A 212 2.92 8.90 3.63
C LEU A 212 1.78 9.82 3.18
N ASP A 213 1.71 10.09 1.87
CA ASP A 213 0.65 10.93 1.30
C ASP A 213 -0.72 10.24 1.38
N LEU A 214 -0.78 8.92 1.17
CA LEU A 214 -2.00 8.15 1.37
C LEU A 214 -2.50 8.21 2.81
N LEU A 215 -1.62 8.02 3.80
CA LEU A 215 -1.98 8.11 5.22
C LEU A 215 -2.54 9.50 5.57
N LYS A 216 -1.91 10.58 5.09
CA LYS A 216 -2.40 11.96 5.29
C LYS A 216 -3.76 12.18 4.62
N THR A 217 -3.94 11.68 3.40
CA THR A 217 -5.22 11.76 2.69
C THR A 217 -6.31 10.99 3.43
N GLN A 218 -6.05 9.76 3.88
CA GLN A 218 -6.99 8.96 4.68
C GLN A 218 -7.40 9.69 5.97
N GLN A 219 -6.44 10.28 6.67
CA GLN A 219 -6.71 11.05 7.88
C GLN A 219 -7.57 12.29 7.60
N LYS A 220 -7.35 12.96 6.47
CA LYS A 220 -8.20 14.09 6.04
C LYS A 220 -9.61 13.61 5.69
N LEU A 221 -9.74 12.49 4.98
CA LEU A 221 -11.02 11.90 4.58
C LEU A 221 -11.85 11.49 5.80
N GLU A 222 -11.25 10.84 6.80
CA GLU A 222 -11.94 10.49 8.05
C GLU A 222 -12.50 11.73 8.74
N ARG A 223 -11.73 12.82 8.81
CA ARG A 223 -12.21 14.10 9.37
C ARG A 223 -13.33 14.72 8.54
N THR A 224 -13.20 14.72 7.21
CA THR A 224 -14.20 15.32 6.31
C THR A 224 -15.53 14.55 6.35
N LEU A 225 -15.49 13.23 6.51
CA LEU A 225 -16.66 12.37 6.56
C LEU A 225 -17.14 12.09 7.99
N ALA A 226 -16.52 12.72 9.00
CA ALA A 226 -16.79 12.49 10.43
C ALA A 226 -16.76 11.00 10.83
N LEU A 227 -15.83 10.23 10.23
CA LEU A 227 -15.66 8.80 10.51
C LEU A 227 -14.83 8.59 11.77
N PRO A 228 -15.05 7.47 12.51
CA PRO A 228 -14.13 7.04 13.55
C PRO A 228 -12.71 6.84 13.02
N THR A 229 -11.72 7.11 13.87
CA THR A 229 -10.32 6.95 13.52
C THR A 229 -9.98 5.48 13.27
N GLY A 230 -9.30 5.21 12.14
CA GLY A 230 -8.83 3.86 11.80
C GLY A 230 -9.75 3.08 10.85
N VAL A 231 -10.85 3.69 10.38
CA VAL A 231 -11.73 3.08 9.36
C VAL A 231 -11.08 3.12 7.97
N LEU A 232 -10.38 4.20 7.65
CA LEU A 232 -9.64 4.38 6.40
C LEU A 232 -8.13 4.32 6.62
N ILE A 233 -7.63 4.89 7.72
CA ILE A 233 -6.20 4.99 7.99
C ILE A 233 -5.54 3.61 8.01
N GLY A 234 -4.48 3.46 7.21
CA GLY A 234 -3.68 2.23 7.13
C GLY A 234 -4.24 1.17 6.18
N THR A 235 -5.40 1.40 5.57
CA THR A 235 -5.91 0.55 4.49
C THR A 235 -5.12 0.79 3.20
N SER A 236 -5.14 -0.16 2.25
CA SER A 236 -4.56 0.06 0.92
C SER A 236 -5.40 1.08 0.15
N LEU A 237 -4.82 1.76 -0.85
CA LEU A 237 -5.55 2.70 -1.72
C LEU A 237 -6.82 2.07 -2.30
N ILE A 238 -6.74 0.83 -2.78
CA ILE A 238 -7.90 0.11 -3.33
C ILE A 238 -8.98 -0.05 -2.25
N LYS A 239 -8.61 -0.46 -1.04
CA LYS A 239 -9.59 -0.65 0.06
C LYS A 239 -10.14 0.70 0.53
N THR A 240 -9.34 1.78 0.54
CA THR A 240 -9.83 3.14 0.80
C THR A 240 -10.90 3.54 -0.21
N LEU A 241 -10.67 3.32 -1.51
CA LEU A 241 -11.65 3.61 -2.56
C LEU A 241 -12.91 2.77 -2.40
N GLN A 242 -12.79 1.48 -2.11
CA GLN A 242 -13.93 0.60 -1.82
C GLN A 242 -14.73 1.13 -0.64
N ASN A 243 -14.08 1.47 0.48
CA ASN A 243 -14.76 2.01 1.66
C ASN A 243 -15.50 3.31 1.32
N LEU A 244 -14.88 4.24 0.58
CA LEU A 244 -15.55 5.48 0.16
C LEU A 244 -16.74 5.21 -0.78
N MET A 245 -16.64 4.24 -1.68
CA MET A 245 -17.74 3.84 -2.56
C MET A 245 -18.89 3.16 -1.79
N MET A 246 -18.58 2.32 -0.81
CA MET A 246 -19.61 1.73 0.07
C MET A 246 -20.33 2.81 0.89
N LEU A 247 -19.59 3.81 1.39
CA LEU A 247 -20.16 4.95 2.12
C LEU A 247 -21.10 5.81 1.27
N HIS A 248 -21.06 5.72 -0.07
CA HIS A 248 -21.92 6.52 -0.92
C HIS A 248 -23.41 6.31 -0.63
N ALA A 249 -23.80 5.09 -0.24
CA ALA A 249 -25.18 4.76 0.14
C ALA A 249 -25.70 5.61 1.31
N VAL A 250 -24.82 6.05 2.21
CA VAL A 250 -25.17 6.82 3.42
C VAL A 250 -24.62 8.25 3.41
N ASN A 251 -23.72 8.56 2.47
CA ASN A 251 -23.09 9.87 2.34
C ASN A 251 -22.82 10.20 0.86
N GLN A 252 -23.61 11.13 0.31
CA GLN A 252 -23.52 11.54 -1.09
C GLN A 252 -22.13 12.10 -1.48
N HIS A 253 -21.38 12.69 -0.53
CA HIS A 253 -20.05 13.23 -0.80
C HIS A 253 -18.97 12.16 -0.93
N ALA A 254 -19.19 10.95 -0.41
CA ALA A 254 -18.18 9.91 -0.35
C ALA A 254 -17.71 9.43 -1.73
N LEU A 255 -18.63 9.30 -2.70
CA LEU A 255 -18.27 8.91 -4.07
C LEU A 255 -17.41 9.98 -4.75
N ARG A 256 -17.71 11.27 -4.54
CA ARG A 256 -16.88 12.36 -5.07
C ARG A 256 -15.48 12.35 -4.47
N LEU A 257 -15.38 12.11 -3.16
CA LEU A 257 -14.09 11.96 -2.49
C LEU A 257 -13.30 10.73 -2.99
N ALA A 258 -13.99 9.63 -3.33
CA ALA A 258 -13.36 8.48 -3.96
C ALA A 258 -12.75 8.83 -5.32
N VAL A 259 -13.46 9.63 -6.11
CA VAL A 259 -12.98 10.12 -7.42
C VAL A 259 -11.76 11.03 -7.26
N ASP A 260 -11.81 12.00 -6.34
CA ASP A 260 -10.69 12.90 -6.07
C ASP A 260 -9.46 12.15 -5.55
N CYS A 261 -9.67 11.14 -4.69
CA CYS A 261 -8.61 10.25 -4.21
C CYS A 261 -8.01 9.42 -5.36
N ALA A 262 -8.85 8.83 -6.21
CA ALA A 262 -8.39 8.03 -7.35
C ALA A 262 -7.56 8.86 -8.34
N GLU A 263 -7.96 10.11 -8.61
CA GLU A 263 -7.17 11.03 -9.44
C GLU A 263 -5.85 11.43 -8.78
N GLN A 264 -5.87 11.77 -7.49
CA GLN A 264 -4.66 12.14 -6.74
C GLN A 264 -3.57 11.06 -6.82
N PHE A 265 -3.95 9.79 -6.73
CA PHE A 265 -3.03 8.65 -6.81
C PHE A 265 -2.95 8.03 -8.22
N SER A 266 -3.41 8.75 -9.24
CA SER A 266 -3.30 8.34 -10.66
C SER A 266 -3.81 6.92 -10.95
N VAL A 267 -4.90 6.53 -10.30
CA VAL A 267 -5.53 5.22 -10.51
C VAL A 267 -6.03 5.15 -11.96
N PRO A 268 -5.71 4.10 -12.73
CA PRO A 268 -6.23 3.95 -14.09
C PRO A 268 -7.77 3.88 -14.11
N PRO A 269 -8.47 4.57 -15.03
CA PRO A 269 -9.93 4.56 -15.15
C PRO A 269 -10.53 3.16 -15.24
N ARG A 270 -9.86 2.25 -15.96
CA ARG A 270 -10.28 0.85 -16.06
C ARG A 270 -10.23 0.15 -14.69
N GLN A 271 -9.18 0.40 -13.90
CA GLN A 271 -9.06 -0.15 -12.55
C GLN A 271 -10.10 0.47 -11.61
N PHE A 272 -10.30 1.79 -11.67
CA PHE A 272 -11.32 2.48 -10.88
C PHE A 272 -12.73 1.91 -11.15
N TRP A 273 -13.10 1.69 -12.41
CA TRP A 273 -14.38 1.09 -12.77
C TRP A 273 -14.55 -0.35 -12.29
N TRP A 274 -13.50 -1.17 -12.30
CA TRP A 274 -13.55 -2.50 -11.70
C TRP A 274 -13.77 -2.47 -10.18
N ILE A 275 -13.15 -1.52 -9.49
CA ILE A 275 -13.36 -1.32 -8.05
C ILE A 275 -14.80 -0.88 -7.81
N LEU A 276 -15.30 0.07 -8.58
CA LEU A 276 -16.67 0.58 -8.50
C LEU A 276 -17.69 -0.53 -8.74
N LEU A 277 -17.57 -1.28 -9.85
CA LEU A 277 -18.46 -2.40 -10.17
C LEU A 277 -18.57 -3.36 -8.97
N ARG A 278 -17.42 -3.88 -8.52
CA ARG A 278 -17.37 -4.91 -7.48
C ARG A 278 -17.89 -4.40 -6.14
N THR A 279 -17.72 -3.11 -5.87
CA THR A 279 -18.18 -2.51 -4.62
C THR A 279 -19.69 -2.30 -4.67
N PHE A 280 -20.18 -1.65 -5.72
CA PHE A 280 -21.60 -1.37 -5.87
C PHE A 280 -22.45 -2.63 -6.03
N SER A 281 -21.94 -3.67 -6.69
CA SER A 281 -22.63 -4.97 -6.76
C SER A 281 -22.80 -5.60 -5.39
N ARG A 282 -21.74 -5.64 -4.57
CA ARG A 282 -21.79 -6.17 -3.20
C ARG A 282 -22.74 -5.38 -2.29
N THR A 283 -22.81 -4.06 -2.46
CA THR A 283 -23.73 -3.20 -1.71
C THR A 283 -25.10 -3.03 -2.37
N ASN A 284 -25.41 -3.78 -3.43
CA ASN A 284 -26.67 -3.72 -4.18
C ASN A 284 -27.03 -2.31 -4.72
N GLN A 285 -26.04 -1.46 -5.00
CA GLN A 285 -26.19 -0.09 -5.50
C GLN A 285 -26.29 -0.06 -7.05
N TRP A 286 -27.14 -0.89 -7.63
CA TRP A 286 -27.23 -1.05 -9.10
C TRP A 286 -27.78 0.17 -9.82
N GLU A 287 -28.71 0.91 -9.20
CA GLU A 287 -29.24 2.18 -9.75
C GLU A 287 -28.12 3.20 -10.00
N ASN A 288 -27.12 3.24 -9.11
CA ASN A 288 -25.96 4.12 -9.24
C ASN A 288 -25.08 3.71 -10.42
N ILE A 289 -24.89 2.39 -10.63
CA ILE A 289 -24.18 1.86 -11.81
C ILE A 289 -24.90 2.28 -13.09
N MET A 290 -26.22 2.07 -13.17
CA MET A 290 -27.03 2.41 -14.33
C MET A 290 -26.96 3.89 -14.67
N THR A 291 -27.07 4.74 -13.66
CA THR A 291 -26.96 6.20 -13.80
C THR A 291 -25.60 6.60 -14.36
N LEU A 292 -24.50 6.03 -13.84
CA LEU A 292 -23.14 6.33 -14.32
C LEU A 292 -22.92 5.91 -15.77
N ILE A 293 -23.51 4.79 -16.20
CA ILE A 293 -23.39 4.27 -17.57
C ILE A 293 -24.10 5.18 -18.59
N GLN A 294 -25.20 5.83 -18.21
CA GLN A 294 -25.92 6.75 -19.10
C GLN A 294 -25.08 7.97 -19.51
N PHE A 295 -24.13 8.38 -18.66
CA PHE A 295 -23.31 9.56 -18.93
C PHE A 295 -22.04 9.27 -19.75
N GLY A 296 -21.76 8.00 -20.05
CA GLY A 296 -20.63 7.66 -20.91
C GLY A 296 -20.28 6.18 -20.89
N ARG A 297 -19.69 5.72 -22.00
CA ARG A 297 -19.22 4.34 -22.13
C ARG A 297 -18.18 4.02 -21.05
N PRO A 298 -18.40 2.98 -20.23
CA PRO A 298 -17.42 2.56 -19.24
C PRO A 298 -16.08 2.14 -19.89
N PRO A 299 -14.92 2.50 -19.32
CA PRO A 299 -13.60 2.04 -19.78
C PRO A 299 -13.42 0.52 -19.78
N ILE A 300 -14.24 -0.22 -19.02
CA ILE A 300 -14.27 -1.68 -18.97
C ILE A 300 -15.18 -2.30 -20.05
N GLY A 301 -15.99 -1.50 -20.75
CA GLY A 301 -17.06 -1.98 -21.63
C GLY A 301 -18.34 -2.33 -20.87
N TYR A 302 -19.37 -2.72 -21.61
CA TYR A 302 -20.67 -3.15 -21.09
C TYR A 302 -20.70 -4.63 -20.77
N VAL A 303 -19.97 -5.48 -21.52
CA VAL A 303 -19.98 -6.95 -21.33
C VAL A 303 -19.67 -7.35 -19.88
N PRO A 304 -18.58 -6.86 -19.24
CA PRO A 304 -18.25 -7.30 -17.88
C PRO A 304 -19.23 -6.78 -16.82
N ILE A 305 -19.95 -5.70 -17.12
CA ILE A 305 -21.01 -5.17 -16.26
C ILE A 305 -22.23 -6.08 -16.34
N VAL A 306 -22.62 -6.46 -17.56
CA VAL A 306 -23.75 -7.35 -17.81
C VAL A 306 -23.51 -8.72 -17.19
N GLU A 307 -22.35 -9.34 -17.41
CA GLU A 307 -21.99 -10.63 -16.79
C GLU A 307 -22.22 -10.57 -15.28
N MET A 308 -21.67 -9.56 -14.61
CA MET A 308 -21.82 -9.44 -13.16
C MET A 308 -23.26 -9.10 -12.73
N MET A 309 -24.06 -8.41 -13.55
CA MET A 309 -25.47 -8.17 -13.28
C MET A 309 -26.31 -9.45 -13.39
N LEU A 310 -26.03 -10.29 -14.40
CA LEU A 310 -26.68 -11.60 -14.57
C LEU A 310 -26.35 -12.53 -13.39
N ASP A 311 -25.06 -12.59 -13.00
CA ASP A 311 -24.60 -13.34 -11.82
C ASP A 311 -25.34 -12.94 -10.52
N ASN A 312 -25.88 -11.70 -10.46
CA ASN A 312 -26.60 -11.16 -9.30
C ASN A 312 -28.13 -11.08 -9.54
N GLN A 313 -28.66 -11.81 -10.53
CA GLN A 313 -30.08 -11.91 -10.84
C GLN A 313 -30.73 -10.55 -11.19
N LYS A 314 -29.98 -9.67 -11.87
CA LYS A 314 -30.45 -8.34 -12.32
C LYS A 314 -30.81 -8.31 -13.80
N GLN A 315 -31.39 -9.38 -14.32
CA GLN A 315 -31.78 -9.52 -15.73
C GLN A 315 -32.65 -8.35 -16.24
N GLU A 316 -33.63 -7.91 -15.45
CA GLU A 316 -34.52 -6.79 -15.81
C GLU A 316 -33.74 -5.47 -16.01
N ASP A 317 -32.69 -5.22 -15.24
CA ASP A 317 -31.87 -4.02 -15.35
C ASP A 317 -30.90 -4.11 -16.53
N VAL A 318 -30.45 -5.32 -16.89
CA VAL A 318 -29.64 -5.55 -18.09
C VAL A 318 -30.42 -5.21 -19.36
N LEU A 319 -31.72 -5.56 -19.43
CA LEU A 319 -32.56 -5.20 -20.58
C LEU A 319 -32.63 -3.67 -20.79
N LYS A 320 -32.57 -2.88 -19.71
CA LYS A 320 -32.52 -1.42 -19.77
C LYS A 320 -31.18 -0.90 -20.30
N LEU A 321 -30.09 -1.69 -20.24
CA LEU A 321 -28.77 -1.30 -20.73
C LEU A 321 -28.62 -1.42 -22.25
N VAL A 322 -29.28 -2.40 -22.88
CA VAL A 322 -29.12 -2.72 -24.31
C VAL A 322 -29.26 -1.49 -25.23
N PRO A 323 -30.24 -0.58 -25.03
CA PRO A 323 -30.38 0.62 -25.87
C PRO A 323 -29.19 1.57 -25.82
N PHE A 324 -28.42 1.58 -24.73
CA PHE A 324 -27.26 2.46 -24.54
C PHE A 324 -25.97 1.94 -25.19
N ILE A 325 -25.95 0.67 -25.64
CA ILE A 325 -24.77 0.05 -26.23
C ILE A 325 -24.73 0.38 -27.72
N HIS A 326 -23.98 1.40 -28.12
CA HIS A 326 -23.89 1.81 -29.53
C HIS A 326 -23.00 0.92 -30.41
N ASP A 327 -22.06 0.18 -29.81
CA ASP A 327 -21.15 -0.73 -30.52
C ASP A 327 -21.89 -2.06 -30.82
N GLU A 328 -22.07 -2.38 -32.10
CA GLU A 328 -22.88 -3.54 -32.53
C GLU A 328 -22.28 -4.87 -32.05
N ASP A 329 -20.96 -5.01 -32.08
CA ASP A 329 -20.28 -6.23 -31.60
C ASP A 329 -20.53 -6.43 -30.09
N GLU A 330 -20.37 -5.37 -29.31
CA GLU A 330 -20.62 -5.37 -27.87
C GLU A 330 -22.11 -5.63 -27.55
N ARG A 331 -23.02 -5.05 -28.33
CA ARG A 331 -24.47 -5.28 -28.20
C ARG A 331 -24.84 -6.73 -28.49
N ASN A 332 -24.31 -7.31 -29.57
CA ASN A 332 -24.56 -8.70 -29.94
C ASN A 332 -24.05 -9.68 -28.86
N GLN A 333 -22.89 -9.39 -28.26
CA GLN A 333 -22.38 -10.17 -27.13
C GLN A 333 -23.30 -10.11 -25.91
N VAL A 334 -23.80 -8.92 -25.56
CA VAL A 334 -24.75 -8.75 -24.45
C VAL A 334 -26.07 -9.48 -24.70
N ILE A 335 -26.60 -9.44 -25.93
CA ILE A 335 -27.82 -10.18 -26.29
C ILE A 335 -27.58 -11.69 -26.19
N ALA A 336 -26.43 -12.18 -26.65
CA ALA A 336 -26.09 -13.60 -26.55
C ALA A 336 -25.99 -14.08 -25.09
N LEU A 337 -25.48 -13.24 -24.18
CA LEU A 337 -25.46 -13.55 -22.75
C LEU A 337 -26.87 -13.63 -22.15
N LEU A 338 -27.78 -12.74 -22.55
CA LEU A 338 -29.17 -12.77 -22.11
C LEU A 338 -29.88 -14.05 -22.55
N VAL A 339 -29.73 -14.45 -23.82
CA VAL A 339 -30.33 -15.68 -24.34
C VAL A 339 -29.79 -16.91 -23.60
N LYS A 340 -28.48 -16.95 -23.35
CA LYS A 340 -27.85 -18.06 -22.61
C LYS A 340 -28.40 -18.19 -21.19
N GLU A 341 -28.64 -17.07 -20.52
CA GLU A 341 -29.18 -17.07 -19.16
C GLU A 341 -30.65 -17.53 -19.13
N GLU A 342 -31.45 -17.14 -20.14
CA GLU A 342 -32.84 -17.62 -20.30
C GLU A 342 -32.87 -19.15 -20.46
N GLU A 343 -31.99 -19.70 -21.32
CA GLU A 343 -31.85 -21.16 -21.53
C GLU A 343 -31.39 -21.93 -20.27
N GLU A 344 -30.63 -21.30 -19.36
CA GLU A 344 -30.19 -21.93 -18.11
C GLU A 344 -31.25 -21.89 -16.99
N THR A 345 -32.26 -21.02 -17.13
CA THR A 345 -33.38 -20.89 -16.17
C THR A 345 -34.62 -21.73 -16.52
N GLU A 346 -34.71 -22.28 -17.73
CA GLU A 346 -35.70 -23.30 -18.15
C GLU A 346 -35.28 -24.72 -17.78
#